data_AF-X1FLX4-F1
#
_entry.id   AF-X1FLX4-F1
#
_cell.length_a   1.000
_cell.length_b   1.000
_cell.length_c   1.000
_cell.angle_alpha   90.00
_cell.angle_beta   90.00
_cell.angle_gamma   90.00
#
_symmetry.space_group_name_H-M   'P 1'
#
loop_
_entity.id
_entity.type
_entity.pdbx_description
1 polymer ?
#
loop_
_entity_poly.entity_id
_entity_poly.type
_entity_poly.pdbx_seq_one_letter_code
_entity_poly.pdbx_strand_id
1 'polypeptide(L)' 'MKLARISLAIILSLVLMALICPAVQAAEEIGSVDLEATVPLVISDVSASNIGYYGATISWKTNGDATSQV' A
#
# COMPACT_ATOMS: atom_id res chain seq x y z
N MET A 1 55.40 -11.49 -17.63
CA MET A 1 55.00 -11.92 -16.26
C MET A 1 54.52 -10.78 -15.35
N LYS A 2 54.97 -9.52 -15.53
CA LYS A 2 54.54 -8.37 -14.68
C LYS A 2 53.07 -7.97 -14.92
N LEU A 3 52.63 -7.95 -16.18
CA LEU A 3 51.24 -7.64 -16.56
C LEU A 3 50.22 -8.64 -15.99
N ALA A 4 50.51 -9.94 -16.03
CA ALA A 4 49.63 -10.98 -15.51
C ALA A 4 49.44 -10.94 -13.97
N ARG A 5 50.43 -10.41 -13.24
CA ARG A 5 50.35 -10.22 -11.79
C ARG A 5 49.49 -9.01 -11.41
N ILE A 6 49.55 -7.95 -12.23
CA ILE A 6 48.74 -6.75 -12.03
C ILE A 6 47.27 -7.04 -12.33
N SER A 7 46.97 -7.79 -13.41
CA SER A 7 45.59 -8.18 -13.72
C SER A 7 44.98 -9.08 -12.65
N LEU A 8 45.75 -10.03 -12.10
CA LEU A 8 45.29 -10.88 -11.00
C LEU A 8 45.00 -10.07 -9.73
N ALA A 9 45.84 -9.09 -9.40
CA ALA A 9 45.65 -8.24 -8.23
C ALA A 9 44.39 -7.37 -8.33
N ILE A 10 44.07 -6.85 -9.53
CA ILE A 10 42.85 -6.06 -9.78
C ILE A 10 41.61 -6.95 -9.62
N ILE A 11 41.61 -8.15 -10.21
CA ILE A 11 40.49 -9.08 -10.12
C ILE A 11 40.27 -9.52 -8.66
N LEU A 12 41.35 -9.82 -7.93
CA LEU A 12 41.28 -10.19 -6.52
C LEU A 12 40.74 -9.04 -5.66
N SER A 13 41.17 -7.80 -5.93
CA SER A 13 40.66 -6.61 -5.23
C SER A 13 39.18 -6.37 -5.51
N LEU A 14 38.72 -6.57 -6.75
CA LEU A 14 37.32 -6.38 -7.13
C LEU A 14 36.42 -7.43 -6.48
N VAL A 15 36.87 -8.69 -6.45
CA VAL A 15 36.18 -9.80 -5.78
C VAL A 15 36.16 -9.58 -4.27
N LEU A 16 37.26 -9.10 -3.67
CA LEU A 16 37.31 -8.80 -2.24
C LEU A 16 36.34 -7.66 -1.87
N MET A 17 36.20 -6.64 -2.71
CA MET A 17 35.21 -5.57 -2.51
C MET A 17 33.76 -6.09 -2.59
N ALA A 18 33.49 -7.03 -3.49
CA ALA A 18 32.16 -7.65 -3.62
C ALA A 18 31.82 -8.58 -2.43
N LEU A 19 32.82 -9.21 -1.79
CA LEU A 19 32.60 -10.05 -0.60
C LEU A 19 32.40 -9.24 0.69
N ILE A 20 32.90 -8.00 0.76
CA ILE A 20 32.80 -7.16 1.98
C ILE A 20 31.47 -6.39 2.05
N CYS A 21 30.68 -6.36 0.97
CA CYS A 21 29.26 -6.02 1.05
C CYS A 21 28.47 -7.31 1.32
N PRO A 22 28.16 -7.69 2.58
CA PRO A 22 26.93 -8.44 2.75
C PRO A 22 25.86 -7.54 2.15
N ALA A 23 25.13 -8.05 1.16
CA ALA A 23 23.89 -7.42 0.75
C ALA A 23 23.11 -7.19 2.05
N VAL A 24 23.12 -5.95 2.53
CA VAL A 24 22.28 -5.52 3.63
C VAL A 24 20.89 -5.75 3.08
N GLN A 25 20.31 -6.88 3.48
CA GLN A 25 18.90 -7.09 3.50
C GLN A 25 18.33 -6.04 4.44
N ALA A 26 18.09 -4.86 3.90
CA ALA A 26 16.86 -4.17 4.20
C ALA A 26 15.91 -4.64 3.10
N ALA A 27 15.19 -5.73 3.37
CA ALA A 27 13.82 -5.73 2.91
C ALA A 27 13.21 -4.50 3.60
N GLU A 28 13.19 -3.36 2.90
CA GLU A 28 12.17 -2.38 3.19
C GLU A 28 10.88 -3.13 2.88
N GLU A 29 10.27 -3.71 3.91
CA GLU A 29 8.83 -3.72 3.97
C GLU A 29 8.45 -2.25 3.86
N ILE A 30 8.33 -1.77 2.61
CA ILE A 30 7.41 -0.69 2.28
C ILE A 30 6.11 -1.29 2.76
N GLY A 31 5.80 -1.05 4.04
CA GLY A 31 4.53 -1.39 4.64
C GLY A 31 3.52 -0.92 3.63
N SER A 32 2.78 -1.88 3.08
CA SER A 32 1.89 -1.66 1.94
C SER A 32 1.17 -0.35 2.20
N VAL A 33 1.55 0.71 1.47
CA VAL A 33 0.71 1.89 1.45
C VAL A 33 -0.50 1.36 0.73
N ASP A 34 -1.56 1.14 1.50
CA ASP A 34 -2.85 0.76 0.98
C ASP A 34 -3.29 1.95 0.11
N LEU A 35 -2.89 1.90 -1.16
CA LEU A 35 -3.17 2.91 -2.18
C LEU A 35 -4.65 2.86 -2.58
N GLU A 36 -5.35 1.83 -2.14
CA GLU A 36 -6.79 1.84 -1.95
C GLU A 36 -7.08 2.69 -0.71
N ALA A 37 -7.00 4.01 -0.85
CA ALA A 37 -7.71 4.90 0.06
C ALA A 37 -9.21 4.59 -0.07
N THR A 38 -9.66 3.56 0.65
CA THR A 38 -11.07 3.25 0.79
C THR A 38 -11.64 4.38 1.62
N VAL A 39 -12.17 5.40 0.93
CA VAL A 39 -12.92 6.46 1.58
C VAL A 39 -13.99 5.74 2.43
N PRO A 40 -13.99 5.89 3.76
CA PRO A 40 -14.94 5.18 4.59
C PRO A 40 -16.35 5.44 4.09
N LEU A 41 -17.20 4.42 4.04
CA LEU A 41 -18.61 4.63 3.68
C LEU A 41 -19.29 5.47 4.77
N VAL A 42 -19.90 6.58 4.37
CA VAL A 42 -20.55 7.55 5.24
C VAL A 42 -22.02 7.67 4.85
N ILE A 43 -22.89 7.58 5.85
CA ILE A 43 -24.29 7.98 5.76
C ILE A 43 -24.42 9.42 6.23
N SER A 44 -25.12 10.24 5.46
CA SER A 44 -25.35 11.66 5.74
C SER A 44 -26.79 12.05 5.38
N ASP A 45 -27.19 13.27 5.77
CA ASP A 45 -28.52 13.84 5.48
C ASP A 45 -29.70 12.93 5.88
N VAL A 46 -29.59 12.27 7.03
CA VAL A 46 -30.65 11.38 7.53
C VAL A 46 -31.88 12.19 7.92
N SER A 47 -33.02 11.84 7.33
CA SER A 47 -34.30 12.50 7.58
C SER A 47 -35.45 11.49 7.60
N ALA A 48 -36.50 11.83 8.34
CA ALA A 48 -37.74 11.08 8.40
C ALA A 48 -38.90 11.95 7.89
N SER A 49 -39.80 11.36 7.12
CA SER A 49 -40.98 12.01 6.57
C SER A 49 -42.18 11.06 6.58
N ASN A 50 -43.37 11.62 6.31
CA ASN A 50 -44.63 10.87 6.24
C ASN A 50 -44.87 9.93 7.45
N ILE A 51 -44.61 10.45 8.66
CA ILE A 51 -44.68 9.67 9.90
C ILE A 51 -46.16 9.49 10.28
N GLY A 52 -46.61 8.25 10.29
CA GLY A 52 -47.94 7.83 10.74
C GLY A 52 -47.86 6.69 11.76
N TYR A 53 -49.03 6.21 12.20
CA TYR A 53 -49.13 5.17 13.22
C TYR A 53 -48.39 3.87 12.88
N TYR A 54 -48.31 3.52 11.60
CA TYR A 54 -47.78 2.24 11.14
C TYR A 54 -46.60 2.36 10.17
N GLY A 55 -46.10 3.56 9.93
CA GLY A 55 -45.03 3.74 8.95
C GLY A 55 -44.43 5.13 8.95
N ALA A 56 -43.23 5.21 8.41
CA ALA A 56 -42.52 6.44 8.10
C ALA A 56 -41.60 6.16 6.90
N THR A 57 -41.28 7.21 6.16
CA THR A 57 -40.25 7.15 5.12
C THR A 57 -38.96 7.70 5.70
N ILE A 58 -37.91 6.88 5.68
CA ILE A 58 -36.55 7.29 6.07
C ILE A 58 -35.73 7.51 4.81
N SER A 59 -35.00 8.61 4.74
CA SER A 59 -34.14 8.97 3.61
C SER A 59 -32.77 9.41 4.09
N TRP A 60 -31.74 9.09 3.33
CA TRP A 60 -30.35 9.44 3.61
C TRP A 60 -29.54 9.45 2.31
N LYS A 61 -28.31 9.94 2.39
CA LYS A 61 -27.31 9.87 1.32
C LYS A 61 -26.12 9.01 1.75
N THR A 62 -25.52 8.33 0.78
CA THR A 62 -24.23 7.65 0.93
C THR A 62 -23.17 8.37 0.09
N ASN A 63 -21.91 8.31 0.52
CA ASN A 63 -20.78 8.84 -0.26
C ASN A 63 -20.22 7.87 -1.32
N GLY A 64 -20.90 6.73 -1.51
CA GLY A 64 -20.60 5.73 -2.53
C GLY A 64 -21.86 5.02 -3.00
N ASP A 65 -21.77 4.32 -4.13
CA ASP A 65 -22.89 3.59 -4.71
C ASP A 65 -23.40 2.47 -3.79
N ALA A 66 -24.71 2.31 -3.70
CA ALA A 66 -25.32 1.24 -2.92
C ALA A 66 -25.35 -0.05 -3.74
N THR A 67 -24.85 -1.15 -3.17
CA THR A 67 -24.94 -2.50 -3.76
C THR A 67 -26.11 -3.31 -3.21
N SER A 68 -26.83 -2.77 -2.22
CA SER A 68 -28.00 -3.40 -1.61
C SER A 68 -28.94 -2.34 -1.04
N GLN A 69 -30.25 -2.63 -1.07
CA GLN A 69 -31.32 -1.86 -0.45
C GLN A 69 -32.14 -2.82 0.44
N VAL A 70 -32.60 -2.32 1.58
CA VAL A 70 -33.49 -3.04 2.51
C VAL A 70 -34.93 -3.08 2.02
#